data_AF-A0A010RWR3-F1
#
_entry.id   AF-A0A010RWR3-F1
#
_cell.length_a   1.000
_cell.length_b   1.000
_cell.length_c   1.000
_cell.angle_alpha   90.00
_cell.angle_beta   90.00
_cell.angle_gamma   90.00
#
_symmetry.space_group_name_H-M   'P 1'
#
loop_
_entity.id
_entity.type
_entity.pdbx_description
1 polymer ?
#
loop_
_entity_poly.entity_id
_entity_poly.type
_entity_poly.pdbx_seq_one_letter_code
_entity_poly.pdbx_strand_id
1 'polypeptide(L)'
;MEAIRQRITIPDSIKQIPDQLKPKSPKALDKGTDSIPTSLTPTPVSPPLATPSHGDVGAVLTIACATPIAAKPTAVLAAVLNPATYPAWNTFVPKATVSRPSGLAVPPMLADSSVAKNQPGELLLEGTHVTFEVHMTLDPAKTTTKQALVVTKLEEYTHAAASTAVANGETQPVHRGRKGYRVCWKTGGLVPPFVLKSERVQEFLETEDGNGTEYRCWETFYGPLAQVLRFTMWFEATKVNN
;
A
#
# COMPACT_ATOMS: atom_id res chain seq x y z
N MET A 1 36.32 -3.58 -14.14
CA MET A 1 34.89 -3.27 -14.41
C MET A 1 34.07 -4.06 -13.41
N GLU A 2 34.10 -3.62 -12.17
CA GLU A 2 33.69 -4.40 -11.01
C GLU A 2 32.98 -3.46 -10.04
N ALA A 3 31.76 -3.07 -10.40
CA ALA A 3 30.87 -2.32 -9.55
C ALA A 3 29.48 -2.34 -10.19
N ILE A 4 28.69 -3.38 -9.92
CA ILE A 4 27.23 -3.37 -9.70
C ILE A 4 26.91 -4.79 -9.17
N ARG A 5 27.25 -5.01 -7.90
CA ARG A 5 26.67 -6.08 -7.07
C ARG A 5 26.08 -5.39 -5.85
N GLN A 6 24.97 -4.68 -6.03
CA GLN A 6 24.19 -4.25 -4.88
C GLN A 6 23.20 -5.36 -4.55
N ARG A 7 23.63 -6.22 -3.62
CA ARG A 7 22.71 -7.01 -2.78
C ARG A 7 21.64 -6.05 -2.28
N ILE A 8 20.37 -6.40 -2.45
CA ILE A 8 19.25 -5.74 -1.78
C ILE A 8 19.51 -5.91 -0.28
N THR A 9 20.13 -4.89 0.30
CA THR A 9 20.45 -4.83 1.72
C THR A 9 19.19 -4.27 2.35
N ILE A 10 18.55 -5.06 3.21
CA ILE A 10 17.47 -4.56 4.06
C ILE A 10 18.05 -3.35 4.79
N PRO A 11 17.51 -2.13 4.59
CA PRO A 11 18.04 -0.95 5.25
C PRO A 11 17.99 -1.14 6.77
N ASP A 12 19.07 -0.78 7.47
CA ASP A 12 19.14 -0.82 8.94
C ASP A 12 18.03 0.02 9.62
N SER A 13 17.29 0.84 8.86
CA SER A 13 16.16 1.64 9.30
C SER A 13 14.93 0.85 9.77
N ILE A 14 14.83 -0.47 9.52
CA ILE A 14 13.83 -1.32 10.21
C ILE A 14 14.01 -1.22 11.75
N LYS A 15 15.19 -0.84 12.25
CA LYS A 15 15.46 -0.67 13.68
C LYS A 15 14.74 0.54 14.31
N GLN A 16 14.34 1.54 13.52
CA GLN A 16 13.76 2.80 14.01
C GLN A 16 12.23 2.87 13.95
N ILE A 17 11.60 1.90 13.30
CA ILE A 17 10.14 1.74 13.32
C ILE A 17 9.73 1.42 14.78
N PRO A 18 8.66 2.01 15.35
CA PRO A 18 8.13 1.56 16.63
C PRO A 18 7.91 0.04 16.58
N ASP A 19 8.26 -0.72 17.64
CA ASP A 19 8.27 -2.20 17.57
C ASP A 19 6.96 -2.81 17.05
N GLN A 20 5.83 -2.13 17.26
CA GLN A 20 4.49 -2.50 16.78
C GLN A 20 4.31 -2.43 15.26
N LEU A 21 5.08 -1.58 14.58
CA LEU A 21 5.02 -1.38 13.13
C LEU A 21 6.15 -2.10 12.38
N LYS A 22 7.09 -2.74 13.10
CA LYS A 22 8.16 -3.50 12.45
C LYS A 22 7.58 -4.68 11.66
N PRO A 23 7.97 -4.87 10.39
CA PRO A 23 7.54 -6.01 9.62
C PRO A 23 8.05 -7.31 10.28
N LYS A 24 7.17 -8.28 10.49
CA LYS A 24 7.61 -9.63 10.93
C LYS A 24 8.30 -10.33 9.75
N SER A 25 9.29 -11.18 10.05
CA SER A 25 9.81 -12.14 9.05
C SER A 25 8.63 -12.90 8.43
N PRO A 26 8.54 -13.04 7.10
CA PRO A 26 7.40 -13.64 6.44
C PRO A 26 7.15 -15.06 6.96
N LYS A 27 6.17 -15.22 7.86
CA LYS A 27 5.48 -16.49 8.04
C LYS A 27 4.31 -16.41 7.09
N ALA A 28 4.36 -17.22 6.03
CA ALA A 28 3.41 -17.31 4.92
C ALA A 28 2.14 -16.46 5.10
N LEU A 29 2.05 -15.32 4.40
CA LEU A 29 0.77 -14.67 4.16
C LEU A 29 -0.06 -15.56 3.24
N ASP A 30 -1.38 -15.42 3.35
CA ASP A 30 -2.36 -16.17 2.57
C ASP A 30 -2.02 -16.09 1.07
N LYS A 31 -2.01 -17.25 0.39
CA LYS A 31 -1.91 -17.32 -1.07
C LYS A 31 -3.29 -16.98 -1.65
N GLY A 32 -3.71 -15.73 -1.48
CA GLY A 32 -4.93 -15.21 -2.08
C GLY A 32 -4.92 -15.35 -3.60
N THR A 33 -6.10 -15.30 -4.20
CA THR A 33 -6.32 -15.39 -5.66
C THR A 33 -5.63 -14.29 -6.47
N ASP A 34 -5.21 -13.20 -5.84
CA ASP A 34 -4.30 -12.23 -6.43
C ASP A 34 -2.87 -12.57 -6.01
N SER A 35 -1.99 -12.81 -6.99
CA SER A 35 -0.59 -13.19 -6.81
C SER A 35 0.31 -12.07 -6.28
N ILE A 36 -0.11 -11.36 -5.22
CA ILE A 36 0.69 -10.34 -4.56
C ILE A 36 1.81 -11.01 -3.78
N PRO A 37 3.09 -10.70 -4.05
CA PRO A 37 4.19 -11.32 -3.35
C PRO A 37 4.24 -10.86 -1.90
N THR A 38 4.41 -11.83 -0.99
CA THR A 38 4.76 -11.57 0.41
C THR A 38 6.22 -11.12 0.51
N SER A 39 6.47 -9.89 0.07
CA SER A 39 7.78 -9.27 0.07
C SER A 39 7.63 -7.79 0.37
N LEU A 40 8.59 -7.26 1.15
CA LEU A 40 8.78 -5.83 1.31
C LEU A 40 9.28 -5.18 0.02
N THR A 41 9.87 -5.95 -0.89
CA THR A 41 10.36 -5.47 -2.17
C THR A 41 9.20 -5.32 -3.16
N PRO A 42 8.90 -4.10 -3.64
CA PRO A 42 7.91 -3.87 -4.68
C PRO A 42 8.28 -4.66 -5.94
N THR A 43 7.37 -5.51 -6.39
CA THR A 43 7.62 -6.45 -7.48
C THR A 43 6.54 -6.30 -8.56
N PRO A 44 6.89 -6.32 -9.86
CA PRO A 44 5.91 -6.40 -10.92
C PRO A 44 5.07 -7.68 -10.80
N VAL A 45 3.75 -7.55 -10.89
CA VAL A 45 2.82 -8.69 -10.89
C VAL A 45 2.12 -8.82 -12.24
N SER A 46 1.80 -10.06 -12.62
CA SER A 46 1.11 -10.39 -13.85
C SER A 46 0.07 -11.48 -13.58
N PRO A 47 -1.19 -11.31 -14.05
CA PRO A 47 -1.71 -10.14 -14.77
C PRO A 47 -1.76 -8.87 -13.90
N PRO A 48 -1.82 -7.67 -14.50
CA PRO A 48 -2.04 -6.43 -13.74
C PRO A 48 -3.31 -6.51 -12.88
N LEU A 49 -3.24 -5.98 -11.66
CA LEU A 49 -4.35 -6.00 -10.72
C LEU A 49 -5.35 -4.89 -11.02
N ALA A 50 -6.64 -5.22 -10.92
CA ALA A 50 -7.70 -4.24 -10.97
C ALA A 50 -7.57 -3.22 -9.84
N THR A 51 -8.04 -2.01 -10.08
CA THR A 51 -8.14 -0.99 -9.05
C THR A 51 -9.59 -0.55 -8.88
N PRO A 52 -10.04 -0.20 -7.66
CA PRO A 52 -11.46 0.06 -7.41
C PRO A 52 -12.09 1.12 -8.31
N SER A 53 -11.33 2.11 -8.76
CA SER A 53 -11.88 3.18 -9.60
C SER A 53 -11.73 2.96 -11.10
N HIS A 54 -10.80 2.12 -11.54
CA HIS A 54 -10.49 1.95 -12.97
C HIS A 54 -10.72 0.54 -13.49
N GLY A 55 -10.95 -0.44 -12.61
CA GLY A 55 -11.03 -1.85 -12.98
C GLY A 55 -9.72 -2.37 -13.55
N ASP A 56 -9.82 -3.47 -14.29
CA ASP A 56 -8.74 -4.15 -15.01
C ASP A 56 -8.58 -3.67 -16.47
N VAL A 57 -9.64 -3.09 -17.04
CA VAL A 57 -9.62 -2.64 -18.44
C VAL A 57 -8.56 -1.57 -18.68
N GLY A 58 -7.60 -1.89 -19.56
CA GLY A 58 -6.48 -1.02 -19.92
C GLY A 58 -5.37 -0.94 -18.87
N ALA A 59 -5.40 -1.79 -17.83
CA ALA A 59 -4.30 -1.94 -16.90
C ALA A 59 -3.07 -2.51 -17.63
N VAL A 60 -1.92 -1.86 -17.45
CA VAL A 60 -0.70 -2.22 -18.21
C VAL A 60 0.34 -2.89 -17.33
N LEU A 61 0.55 -2.34 -16.14
CA LEU A 61 1.58 -2.73 -15.20
C LEU A 61 1.06 -2.55 -13.79
N THR A 62 1.31 -3.53 -12.92
CA THR A 62 1.09 -3.40 -11.49
C THR A 62 2.38 -3.71 -10.76
N ILE A 63 2.75 -2.85 -9.83
CA ILE A 63 3.81 -3.12 -8.85
C ILE A 63 3.14 -3.35 -7.51
N ALA A 64 3.46 -4.46 -6.85
CA ALA A 64 2.83 -4.84 -5.59
C ALA A 64 3.86 -5.29 -4.54
N CYS A 65 3.51 -5.10 -3.28
CA CYS A 65 4.20 -5.63 -2.12
C CYS A 65 3.20 -5.98 -1.03
N ALA A 66 3.61 -6.86 -0.12
CA ALA A 66 2.82 -7.20 1.04
C ALA A 66 3.71 -7.53 2.24
N THR A 67 3.26 -7.16 3.43
CA THR A 67 3.99 -7.46 4.67
C THR A 67 3.03 -7.63 5.84
N PRO A 68 3.31 -8.56 6.78
CA PRO A 68 2.64 -8.60 8.07
C PRO A 68 3.10 -7.44 8.96
N ILE A 69 2.17 -6.87 9.73
CA ILE A 69 2.41 -5.84 10.74
C ILE A 69 1.78 -6.29 12.05
N ALA A 70 2.52 -6.14 13.15
CA ALA A 70 2.13 -6.59 14.50
C ALA A 70 1.18 -5.59 15.21
N ALA A 71 0.19 -5.08 14.49
CA ALA A 71 -0.78 -4.11 14.99
C ALA A 71 -2.17 -4.39 14.37
N LYS A 72 -3.23 -3.88 15.01
CA LYS A 72 -4.60 -3.98 14.48
C LYS A 72 -4.74 -3.18 13.17
N PRO A 73 -5.53 -3.64 12.19
CA PRO A 73 -5.66 -2.93 10.92
C PRO A 73 -6.11 -1.48 11.04
N THR A 74 -7.03 -1.18 11.96
CA THR A 74 -7.46 0.20 12.24
C THR A 74 -6.34 1.09 12.79
N ALA A 75 -5.39 0.53 13.54
CA ALA A 75 -4.25 1.28 14.06
C ALA A 75 -3.26 1.62 12.93
N VAL A 76 -2.98 0.65 12.06
CA VAL A 76 -2.12 0.87 10.89
C VAL A 76 -2.77 1.87 9.92
N LEU A 77 -4.05 1.69 9.62
CA LEU A 77 -4.82 2.63 8.80
C LEU A 77 -4.82 4.03 9.41
N ALA A 78 -5.07 4.17 10.72
CA ALA A 78 -5.07 5.46 11.41
C ALA A 78 -3.71 6.19 11.29
N ALA A 79 -2.59 5.45 11.35
CA ALA A 79 -1.27 6.03 11.10
C ALA A 79 -1.12 6.52 9.64
N VAL A 80 -1.57 5.73 8.66
CA VAL A 80 -1.55 6.12 7.24
C VAL A 80 -2.43 7.35 6.96
N LEU A 81 -3.58 7.47 7.63
CA LEU A 81 -4.52 8.58 7.44
C LEU A 81 -4.12 9.87 8.18
N ASN A 82 -3.16 9.82 9.10
CA ASN A 82 -2.73 10.98 9.88
C ASN A 82 -1.36 11.50 9.42
N PRO A 83 -1.31 12.60 8.64
CA PRO A 83 -0.07 13.21 8.15
C PRO A 83 0.95 13.52 9.23
N ALA A 84 0.50 13.88 10.44
CA ALA A 84 1.39 14.26 11.55
C ALA A 84 2.27 13.10 12.02
N THR A 85 1.90 11.85 11.71
CA THR A 85 2.66 10.67 12.12
C THR A 85 3.76 10.29 11.11
N TYR A 86 3.68 10.76 9.86
CA TYR A 86 4.58 10.32 8.76
C TYR A 86 6.07 10.45 9.09
N PRO A 87 6.56 11.57 9.68
CA PRO A 87 7.99 11.68 10.00
C PRO A 87 8.51 10.57 10.93
N ALA A 88 7.64 9.99 11.76
CA ALA A 88 8.04 8.99 12.76
C ALA A 88 8.17 7.57 12.20
N TRP A 89 7.55 7.26 11.06
CA TRP A 89 7.53 5.89 10.51
C TRP A 89 7.89 5.80 9.03
N ASN A 90 7.89 6.91 8.29
CA ASN A 90 8.12 6.92 6.85
C ASN A 90 9.28 7.85 6.47
N THR A 91 10.50 7.32 6.47
CA THR A 91 11.69 8.09 6.03
C THR A 91 11.68 8.38 4.52
N PHE A 92 10.96 7.59 3.74
CA PHE A 92 10.81 7.79 2.29
C PHE A 92 9.81 8.91 1.97
N VAL A 93 8.75 9.04 2.76
CA VAL A 93 7.78 10.14 2.71
C VAL A 93 7.65 10.77 4.08
N PRO A 94 8.65 11.55 4.54
CA PRO A 94 8.63 12.09 5.89
C PRO A 94 7.58 13.19 6.07
N LYS A 95 7.03 13.74 4.98
CA LYS A 95 6.04 14.81 5.05
C LYS A 95 4.89 14.58 4.08
N ALA A 96 3.69 14.59 4.64
CA ALA A 96 2.43 14.68 3.92
C ALA A 96 1.76 16.02 4.26
N THR A 97 1.37 16.80 3.24
CA THR A 97 0.72 18.11 3.44
C THR A 97 -0.64 18.11 2.76
N VAL A 98 -1.69 18.30 3.54
CA VAL A 98 -3.06 18.46 3.03
C VAL A 98 -3.13 19.79 2.27
N SER A 99 -3.39 19.72 0.97
CA SER A 99 -3.54 20.90 0.12
C SER A 99 -5.01 21.28 -0.06
N ARG A 100 -5.92 20.29 -0.03
CA ARG A 100 -7.37 20.51 0.06
C ARG A 100 -7.95 19.44 0.99
N PRO A 101 -8.51 19.82 2.14
CA PRO A 101 -9.11 18.85 3.06
C PRO A 101 -10.39 18.24 2.46
N SER A 102 -10.73 17.04 2.91
CA SER A 102 -12.07 16.50 2.70
C SER A 102 -13.11 17.31 3.48
N GLY A 103 -14.32 17.42 2.94
CA GLY A 103 -15.49 17.92 3.66
C GLY A 103 -16.22 16.83 4.46
N LEU A 104 -15.74 15.58 4.42
CA LEU A 104 -16.38 14.44 5.08
C LEU A 104 -15.97 14.36 6.55
N ALA A 105 -16.88 13.83 7.38
CA ALA A 105 -16.57 13.48 8.75
C ALA A 105 -15.69 12.22 8.82
N VAL A 106 -15.04 11.99 9.96
CA VAL A 106 -14.30 10.74 10.21
C VAL A 106 -15.25 9.55 10.10
N PRO A 107 -14.97 8.56 9.24
CA PRO A 107 -15.84 7.39 9.08
C PRO A 107 -16.04 6.60 10.37
N PRO A 108 -17.24 6.04 10.64
CA PRO A 108 -17.52 5.27 11.86
C PRO A 108 -16.56 4.10 12.11
N MET A 109 -16.03 3.50 11.04
CA MET A 109 -15.04 2.42 11.13
C MET A 109 -13.72 2.81 11.83
N LEU A 110 -13.48 4.11 12.01
CA LEU A 110 -12.33 4.69 12.72
C LEU A 110 -12.70 5.24 14.11
N ALA A 111 -13.93 5.06 14.58
CA ALA A 111 -14.41 5.64 15.85
C ALA A 111 -13.56 5.23 17.07
N ASP A 112 -13.03 4.00 17.07
CA ASP A 112 -12.19 3.47 18.15
C ASP A 112 -10.69 3.65 17.90
N SER A 113 -10.30 4.40 16.87
CA SER A 113 -8.90 4.59 16.48
C SER A 113 -8.32 5.89 17.04
N SER A 114 -6.99 6.04 16.94
CA SER A 114 -6.30 7.27 17.38
C SER A 114 -6.74 8.52 16.60
N VAL A 115 -7.28 8.38 15.39
CA VAL A 115 -7.71 9.51 14.55
C VAL A 115 -9.13 9.99 14.84
N ALA A 116 -9.90 9.29 15.69
CA ALA A 116 -11.27 9.69 16.04
C ALA A 116 -11.35 11.08 16.70
N LYS A 117 -10.26 11.53 17.32
CA LYS A 117 -10.17 12.82 18.02
C LYS A 117 -9.59 13.94 17.16
N ASN A 118 -9.09 13.63 15.97
CA ASN A 118 -8.52 14.61 15.06
C ASN A 118 -9.62 15.40 14.35
N GLN A 119 -9.30 16.62 13.94
CA GLN A 119 -10.21 17.36 13.07
C GLN A 119 -10.23 16.70 11.68
N PRO A 120 -11.40 16.52 11.05
CA PRO A 120 -11.48 15.85 9.75
C PRO A 120 -10.57 16.47 8.67
N GLY A 121 -10.39 17.79 8.70
CA GLY A 121 -9.50 18.50 7.77
C GLY A 121 -8.00 18.27 7.96
N GLU A 122 -7.59 17.65 9.07
CA GLU A 122 -6.20 17.24 9.32
C GLU A 122 -5.90 15.84 8.78
N LEU A 123 -6.92 15.07 8.43
CA LEU A 123 -6.81 13.67 8.05
C LEU A 123 -6.88 13.49 6.53
N LEU A 124 -6.31 12.38 6.05
CA LEU A 124 -6.35 11.97 4.65
C LEU A 124 -7.63 11.18 4.35
N LEU A 125 -8.79 11.80 4.53
CA LEU A 125 -10.10 11.20 4.24
C LEU A 125 -10.39 11.19 2.74
N GLU A 126 -11.43 10.47 2.30
CA GLU A 126 -11.86 10.45 0.90
C GLU A 126 -12.12 11.86 0.37
N GLY A 127 -11.62 12.17 -0.83
CA GLY A 127 -11.64 13.50 -1.44
C GLY A 127 -10.50 14.43 -1.01
N THR A 128 -9.68 14.05 -0.02
CA THR A 128 -8.52 14.86 0.38
C THR A 128 -7.48 14.92 -0.72
N HIS A 129 -7.02 16.13 -1.06
CA HIS A 129 -5.82 16.34 -1.85
C HIS A 129 -4.62 16.50 -0.92
N VAL A 130 -3.57 15.72 -1.19
CA VAL A 130 -2.36 15.71 -0.39
C VAL A 130 -1.14 15.83 -1.30
N THR A 131 -0.10 16.50 -0.80
CA THR A 131 1.23 16.50 -1.42
C THR A 131 2.19 15.74 -0.52
N PHE A 132 2.77 14.67 -1.06
CA PHE A 132 3.82 13.88 -0.42
C PHE A 132 5.19 14.40 -0.82
N GLU A 133 6.04 14.62 0.17
CA GLU A 133 7.45 14.92 -0.04
C GLU A 133 8.24 13.62 -0.06
N VAL A 134 8.77 13.25 -1.22
CA VAL A 134 9.44 11.95 -1.42
C VAL A 134 10.95 12.12 -1.40
N HIS A 135 11.63 11.32 -0.58
CA HIS A 135 13.08 11.28 -0.41
C HIS A 135 13.60 9.96 -1.00
N MET A 136 13.96 9.98 -2.29
CA MET A 136 14.58 8.81 -2.95
C MET A 136 16.04 8.62 -2.51
N THR A 137 16.69 9.70 -2.07
CA THR A 137 18.03 9.68 -1.46
C THR A 137 17.88 9.98 0.03
N LEU A 138 18.26 9.01 0.87
CA LEU A 138 18.12 9.09 2.32
C LEU A 138 19.38 9.59 3.05
N ASP A 139 20.54 9.59 2.37
CA ASP A 139 21.80 10.08 2.92
C ASP A 139 22.59 10.90 1.87
N PRO A 140 22.65 12.25 2.00
CA PRO A 140 21.84 13.04 2.91
C PRO A 140 20.36 13.02 2.49
N ALA A 141 19.45 12.99 3.47
CA ALA A 141 18.02 13.04 3.20
C ALA A 141 17.65 14.34 2.49
N LYS A 142 17.09 14.22 1.28
CA LYS A 142 16.70 15.37 0.46
C LYS A 142 15.39 15.11 -0.25
N THR A 143 14.53 16.12 -0.26
CA THR A 143 13.36 16.15 -1.14
C THR A 143 13.80 15.90 -2.58
N THR A 144 13.43 14.75 -3.11
CA THR A 144 13.69 14.40 -4.52
C THR A 144 12.52 14.87 -5.37
N THR A 145 11.29 14.60 -4.92
CA THR A 145 10.07 14.89 -5.67
C THR A 145 8.93 15.28 -4.73
N LYS A 146 8.02 16.12 -5.21
CA LYS A 146 6.72 16.35 -4.57
C LYS A 146 5.64 15.66 -5.38
N GLN A 147 4.96 14.69 -4.79
CA GLN A 147 3.91 13.93 -5.46
C GLN A 147 2.54 14.38 -4.97
N ALA A 148 1.73 14.94 -5.87
CA ALA A 148 0.34 15.26 -5.58
C ALA A 148 -0.52 14.00 -5.72
N LEU A 149 -1.38 13.74 -4.74
CA LEU A 149 -2.29 12.61 -4.70
C LEU A 149 -3.68 13.06 -4.25
N VAL A 150 -4.69 12.29 -4.61
CA VAL A 150 -6.07 12.45 -4.13
C VAL A 150 -6.53 11.11 -3.56
N VAL A 151 -7.10 11.14 -2.36
CA VAL A 151 -7.76 9.96 -1.77
C VAL A 151 -9.06 9.73 -2.53
N THR A 152 -9.17 8.62 -3.24
CA THR A 152 -10.33 8.32 -4.10
C THR A 152 -11.31 7.37 -3.46
N LYS A 153 -10.86 6.58 -2.48
CA LYS A 153 -11.72 5.65 -1.77
C LYS A 153 -11.19 5.40 -0.38
N LEU A 154 -12.07 5.40 0.61
CA LEU A 154 -11.75 4.97 1.98
C LEU A 154 -12.91 4.12 2.52
N GLU A 155 -12.72 2.81 2.63
CA GLU A 155 -13.81 1.89 2.95
C GLU A 155 -13.39 0.71 3.84
N GLU A 156 -14.39 0.14 4.53
CA GLU A 156 -14.36 -1.18 5.14
C GLU A 156 -14.87 -2.21 4.13
N TYR A 157 -14.27 -3.40 4.12
CA TYR A 157 -14.74 -4.51 3.29
C TYR A 157 -14.49 -5.85 3.97
N THR A 158 -15.19 -6.88 3.52
CA THR A 158 -14.97 -8.26 3.94
C THR A 158 -14.22 -8.99 2.84
N HIS A 159 -13.02 -9.47 3.15
CA HIS A 159 -12.25 -10.31 2.25
C HIS A 159 -12.73 -11.75 2.36
N ALA A 160 -13.20 -12.32 1.25
CA ALA A 160 -13.58 -13.71 1.20
C ALA A 160 -12.32 -14.57 1.31
N ALA A 161 -12.08 -15.14 2.49
CA ALA A 161 -11.05 -16.15 2.69
C ALA A 161 -11.69 -17.54 2.54
N ALA A 162 -11.05 -18.40 1.75
CA ALA A 162 -11.35 -19.82 1.78
C ALA A 162 -10.65 -20.40 3.01
N SER A 163 -11.40 -20.61 4.11
CA SER A 163 -10.87 -21.35 5.26
C SER A 163 -11.46 -22.76 5.28
N THR A 164 -10.65 -23.74 5.64
CA THR A 164 -11.11 -25.11 5.89
C THR A 164 -11.17 -25.33 7.39
N ALA A 165 -12.36 -25.62 7.92
CA ALA A 165 -12.51 -26.05 9.31
C ALA A 165 -12.74 -27.57 9.34
N VAL A 166 -12.13 -28.27 10.29
CA VAL A 166 -12.43 -29.68 10.54
C VAL A 166 -13.50 -29.74 11.63
N ALA A 167 -14.71 -30.13 11.25
CA ALA A 167 -15.80 -30.40 12.18
C ALA A 167 -16.22 -31.87 12.00
N ASN A 168 -16.31 -32.62 13.09
CA ASN A 168 -16.69 -34.05 13.09
C ASN A 168 -15.82 -34.94 12.16
N GLY A 169 -14.53 -34.64 12.01
CA GLY A 169 -13.62 -35.41 11.15
C GLY A 169 -13.79 -35.16 9.65
N GLU A 170 -14.70 -34.27 9.25
CA GLU A 170 -14.88 -33.83 7.88
C GLU A 170 -14.36 -32.40 7.69
N THR A 171 -13.59 -32.18 6.63
CA THR A 171 -13.12 -30.86 6.24
C THR A 171 -14.26 -30.12 5.55
N GLN A 172 -14.91 -29.19 6.25
CA GLN A 172 -15.90 -28.32 5.64
C GLN A 172 -15.28 -26.96 5.25
N PRO A 173 -15.56 -26.45 4.03
CA PRO A 173 -15.22 -25.08 3.68
C PRO A 173 -16.06 -24.14 4.53
N VAL A 174 -15.42 -23.39 5.41
CA VAL A 174 -16.04 -22.31 6.18
C VAL A 174 -15.56 -21.00 5.59
N HIS A 175 -16.46 -20.21 5.01
CA HIS A 175 -16.17 -18.85 4.59
C HIS A 175 -16.25 -17.92 5.81
N ARG A 176 -15.25 -17.92 6.68
CA ARG A 176 -15.12 -16.84 7.66
C ARG A 176 -14.43 -15.68 6.95
N GLY A 177 -15.23 -14.71 6.48
CA GLY A 177 -14.69 -13.50 5.87
C GLY A 177 -13.77 -12.76 6.85
N ARG A 178 -12.59 -12.34 6.39
CA ARG A 178 -11.65 -11.53 7.15
C ARG A 178 -12.02 -10.06 7.00
N LYS A 179 -12.05 -9.31 8.11
CA LYS A 179 -12.33 -7.89 8.05
C LYS A 179 -11.13 -7.14 7.46
N GLY A 180 -11.41 -6.19 6.57
CA GLY A 180 -10.42 -5.45 5.83
C GLY A 180 -10.77 -3.97 5.73
N TYR A 181 -9.74 -3.16 5.55
CA TYR A 181 -9.88 -1.75 5.25
C TYR A 181 -9.06 -1.39 4.03
N ARG A 182 -9.54 -0.45 3.23
CA ARG A 182 -8.89 -0.05 2.00
C ARG A 182 -8.87 1.46 1.85
N VAL A 183 -7.71 1.97 1.45
CA VAL A 183 -7.54 3.37 1.02
C VAL A 183 -6.89 3.42 -0.37
N CYS A 184 -7.51 4.17 -1.27
CA CYS A 184 -7.07 4.31 -2.67
C CYS A 184 -6.61 5.74 -2.95
N TRP A 185 -5.57 5.85 -3.77
CA TRP A 185 -4.92 7.11 -4.10
C TRP A 185 -4.73 7.20 -5.60
N LYS A 186 -5.15 8.30 -6.21
CA LYS A 186 -4.77 8.60 -7.60
C LYS A 186 -3.74 9.69 -7.65
N THR A 187 -2.84 9.60 -8.63
CA THR A 187 -1.94 10.70 -8.96
C THR A 187 -2.74 11.93 -9.34
N GLY A 188 -2.56 12.99 -8.56
CA GLY A 188 -2.89 14.35 -8.97
C GLY A 188 -1.68 14.98 -9.66
N GLY A 189 -1.90 16.05 -10.43
CA GLY A 189 -0.81 16.82 -11.01
C GLY A 189 -1.04 17.20 -12.47
N LEU A 190 0.06 17.58 -13.13
CA LEU A 190 0.06 18.20 -14.46
C LEU A 190 0.07 17.19 -15.62
N VAL A 191 0.36 15.91 -15.35
CA VAL A 191 0.35 14.88 -16.40
C VAL A 191 -1.10 14.58 -16.77
N PRO A 192 -1.50 14.74 -18.04
CA PRO A 192 -2.88 14.47 -18.43
C PRO A 192 -3.24 12.98 -18.23
N PRO A 193 -4.42 12.65 -17.66
CA PRO A 193 -4.79 11.26 -17.34
C PRO A 193 -4.83 10.29 -18.54
N PHE A 194 -4.96 10.81 -19.76
CA PHE A 194 -4.91 9.99 -20.98
C PHE A 194 -3.49 9.54 -21.34
N VAL A 195 -2.45 10.22 -20.82
CA VAL A 195 -1.03 9.86 -21.00
C VAL A 195 -0.61 8.81 -19.99
N LEU A 196 -0.87 9.10 -18.71
CA LEU A 196 -0.57 8.21 -17.60
C LEU A 196 -1.61 8.46 -16.50
N LYS A 197 -2.28 7.39 -16.09
CA LYS A 197 -3.06 7.36 -14.85
C LYS A 197 -2.53 6.23 -13.99
N SER A 198 -2.44 6.45 -12.68
CA SER A 198 -2.21 5.38 -11.72
C SER A 198 -3.20 5.47 -10.56
N GLU A 199 -3.53 4.31 -10.01
CA GLU A 199 -4.22 4.20 -8.74
C GLU A 199 -3.42 3.26 -7.83
N ARG A 200 -3.03 3.80 -6.68
CA ARG A 200 -2.42 3.05 -5.59
C ARG A 200 -3.51 2.58 -4.65
N VAL A 201 -3.51 1.31 -4.31
CA VAL A 201 -4.41 0.69 -3.36
C VAL A 201 -3.59 0.20 -2.18
N GLN A 202 -4.01 0.56 -0.97
CA GLN A 202 -3.46 0.04 0.27
C GLN A 202 -4.58 -0.68 1.02
N GLU A 203 -4.38 -1.96 1.29
CA GLU A 203 -5.29 -2.80 2.05
C GLU A 203 -4.66 -3.17 3.40
N PHE A 204 -5.52 -3.18 4.43
CA PHE A 204 -5.19 -3.54 5.80
C PHE A 204 -6.15 -4.65 6.22
N LEU A 205 -5.72 -5.90 6.03
CA LEU A 205 -6.51 -7.09 6.32
C LEU A 205 -6.17 -7.60 7.71
N GLU A 206 -7.18 -7.98 8.51
CA GLU A 206 -6.91 -8.73 9.76
C GLU A 206 -6.19 -10.04 9.43
N THR A 207 -5.10 -10.38 10.11
CA THR A 207 -4.45 -11.70 9.94
C THR A 207 -5.36 -12.85 10.35
N GLU A 208 -5.10 -14.08 9.89
CA GLU A 208 -5.91 -15.25 10.24
C GLU A 208 -6.00 -15.50 11.76
N ASP A 209 -4.93 -15.19 12.48
CA ASP A 209 -4.86 -15.30 13.94
C ASP A 209 -5.53 -14.12 14.67
N GLY A 210 -6.03 -13.12 13.94
CA GLY A 210 -6.68 -11.92 14.48
C GLY A 210 -5.74 -10.96 15.23
N ASN A 211 -4.45 -11.23 15.27
CA ASN A 211 -3.48 -10.52 16.13
C ASN A 211 -2.62 -9.50 15.37
N GLY A 212 -2.90 -9.26 14.09
CA GLY A 212 -2.09 -8.38 13.27
C GLY A 212 -2.81 -7.91 12.01
N THR A 213 -2.03 -7.23 11.17
CA THR A 213 -2.46 -6.73 9.87
C THR A 213 -1.63 -7.38 8.79
N GLU A 214 -2.28 -7.95 7.80
CA GLU A 214 -1.72 -8.20 6.49
C GLU A 214 -1.87 -6.92 5.67
N TYR A 215 -0.77 -6.19 5.52
CA TYR A 215 -0.71 -5.01 4.67
C TYR A 215 -0.40 -5.43 3.24
N ARG A 216 -1.27 -5.05 2.30
CA ARG A 216 -1.05 -5.23 0.86
C ARG A 216 -1.07 -3.86 0.22
N CYS A 217 -0.08 -3.59 -0.62
CA CYS A 217 0.00 -2.35 -1.36
C CYS A 217 0.30 -2.66 -2.82
N TRP A 218 -0.48 -2.08 -3.72
CA TRP A 218 -0.15 -2.12 -5.13
C TRP A 218 -0.47 -0.81 -5.80
N GLU A 219 0.24 -0.54 -6.89
CA GLU A 219 -0.05 0.57 -7.78
C GLU A 219 -0.16 0.03 -9.20
N THR A 220 -1.33 0.27 -9.81
CA THR A 220 -1.58 -0.11 -11.20
C THR A 220 -1.49 1.13 -12.07
N PHE A 221 -0.71 1.02 -13.13
CA PHE A 221 -0.49 2.05 -14.15
C PHE A 221 -1.25 1.71 -15.42
N TYR A 222 -1.81 2.74 -16.04
CA TYR A 222 -2.59 2.64 -17.27
C TYR A 222 -2.16 3.73 -18.26
N GLY A 223 -2.49 3.50 -19.53
CA GLY A 223 -2.23 4.44 -20.62
C GLY A 223 -0.90 4.18 -21.34
N PRO A 224 -0.61 4.94 -22.42
CA PRO A 224 0.54 4.67 -23.28
C PRO A 224 1.89 4.74 -22.57
N LEU A 225 2.06 5.68 -21.63
CA LEU A 225 3.33 5.82 -20.91
C LEU A 225 3.59 4.64 -19.96
N ALA A 226 2.53 3.96 -19.48
CA ALA A 226 2.68 2.75 -18.67
C ALA A 226 3.32 1.59 -19.47
N GLN A 227 3.14 1.55 -20.80
CA GLN A 227 3.79 0.55 -21.65
C GLN A 227 5.31 0.76 -21.66
N VAL A 228 5.75 2.01 -21.75
CA VAL A 228 7.19 2.37 -21.70
C VAL A 228 7.80 1.98 -20.36
N LEU A 229 7.10 2.24 -19.24
CA LEU A 229 7.53 1.81 -17.91
C LEU A 229 7.65 0.29 -17.81
N ARG A 230 6.67 -0.45 -18.34
CA ARG A 230 6.71 -1.92 -18.38
C ARG A 230 7.92 -2.44 -19.17
N PHE A 231 8.19 -1.89 -20.36
CA PHE A 231 9.33 -2.29 -21.17
C PHE A 231 10.66 -2.01 -20.49
N THR A 232 10.85 -0.80 -19.93
CA THR A 232 12.09 -0.44 -19.23
C THR A 232 12.37 -1.34 -18.03
N MET A 233 11.36 -1.66 -17.21
CA MET A 233 11.51 -2.61 -16.10
C MET A 233 11.88 -4.02 -16.58
N TRP A 234 11.31 -4.48 -17.70
CA TRP A 234 11.64 -5.79 -18.25
C TRP A 234 13.07 -5.87 -18.81
N PHE A 235 13.55 -4.81 -19.47
CA PHE A 235 14.93 -4.73 -19.95
C PHE A 235 15.94 -4.67 -18.81
N GLU A 236 15.64 -3.97 -17.71
CA GLU A 236 16.51 -3.98 -16.54
C GLU A 236 16.52 -5.34 -15.84
N ALA A 237 15.38 -6.03 -15.75
CA ALA A 237 15.33 -7.39 -15.18
C ALA A 237 16.10 -8.43 -16.01
N THR A 238 16.13 -8.30 -17.34
CA THR A 238 16.87 -9.24 -18.22
C THR A 238 18.39 -9.03 -18.17
N LYS A 239 18.88 -7.82 -17.89
CA LYS A 239 20.31 -7.55 -17.67
C LYS A 239 20.87 -8.17 -16.38
N VAL A 240 20.04 -8.43 -15.38
CA VAL A 240 20.47 -9.03 -14.09
C VAL A 240 20.69 -10.55 -14.20
N ASN A 241 20.14 -11.20 -15.24
CA ASN A 241 20.17 -12.65 -15.44
C ASN A 241 21.19 -13.13 -16.49
N ASN A 242 22.04 -12.23 -17.02
CA ASN A 242 23.18 -12.54 -17.90
C ASN A 242 24.49 -12.08 -17.26
#